data_AF-A0A841PS48-F1
#
_entry.id   AF-A0A841PS48-F1
#
_cell.length_a   1.000
_cell.length_b   1.000
_cell.length_c   1.000
_cell.angle_alpha   90.00
_cell.angle_beta   90.00
_cell.angle_gamma   90.00
#
_symmetry.space_group_name_H-M   'P 1'
#
loop_
_entity.id
_entity.type
_entity.pdbx_description
1 polymer ?
#
loop_
_entity_poly.entity_id
_entity_poly.type
_entity_poly.pdbx_seq_one_letter_code
_entity_poly.pdbx_strand_id
1 'polypeptide(L)'
;MTIGGRSYLQERVLYEYMYQRVTYSKLVLKLVVKEGNIQYKSKNSIVNDISIYNGNFPDVDNIIFKNDSFHKDGRPAEVKFLTSEFNYHKDPNYSTAFKNFLKNRGCIIVLRNNTPPKGLLEKYPIDIYELDYDDFDNFVKENHDRFLHKQIKGRSGIAHKTWLFSATKKNFYSERVQRLNGINVLPAMKSGIWCPKNLTDPNELAENDKVIFIRFSGPQSTQVAVRSYWEENKQIHPDWIIKEIWIGTVTIPLVSREQYCQRFDKKLTDPLWLDEVKAITDGKPKYWPQVFGFKINKVLEKDIFLAKAHEDLNSFVYPILFNLFIQQNAIEISDAQYISLLEWLTTYEEEVALPHLINNNENDPPQISN
;
A
#
# COMPACT_ATOMS: atom_id res chain seq x y z
N MET A 1 15.93 25.79 -11.01
CA MET A 1 14.57 25.62 -10.46
C MET A 1 14.69 24.73 -9.22
N THR A 2 14.86 25.34 -8.06
CA THR A 2 14.98 24.67 -6.76
C THR A 2 13.77 25.09 -5.94
N ILE A 3 12.77 24.22 -5.84
CA ILE A 3 11.51 24.49 -5.14
C ILE A 3 11.24 23.32 -4.19
N GLY A 4 11.17 23.60 -2.89
CA GLY A 4 10.35 22.84 -1.93
C GLY A 4 11.02 21.90 -0.93
N GLY A 5 12.31 21.56 -1.04
CA GLY A 5 12.87 20.48 -0.24
C GLY A 5 13.60 20.92 1.03
N ARG A 6 12.95 21.51 2.05
CA ARG A 6 13.65 21.82 3.33
C ARG A 6 12.78 22.20 4.57
N SER A 7 11.55 21.70 4.72
CA SER A 7 10.81 21.81 6.00
C SER A 7 10.94 20.52 6.83
N TYR A 8 10.89 20.66 8.17
CA TYR A 8 10.83 19.53 9.10
C TYR A 8 9.54 18.70 8.92
N LEU A 9 8.43 19.36 8.57
CA LEU A 9 7.12 18.75 8.34
C LEU A 9 6.70 18.88 6.87
N GLN A 10 6.36 17.77 6.24
CA GLN A 10 5.74 17.72 4.91
C GLN A 10 4.21 17.80 5.05
N GLU A 11 3.50 18.23 3.99
CA GLU A 11 2.02 18.28 3.96
C GLU A 11 1.39 16.93 4.31
N ARG A 12 2.11 15.82 4.05
CA ARG A 12 1.74 14.47 4.50
C ARG A 12 1.39 14.36 5.98
N VAL A 13 2.03 15.15 6.84
CA VAL A 13 1.74 15.16 8.29
C VAL A 13 0.33 15.67 8.57
N LEU A 14 -0.18 16.61 7.77
CA LEU A 14 -1.57 17.10 7.87
C LEU A 14 -2.55 15.98 7.50
N TYR A 15 -2.26 15.20 6.46
CA TYR A 15 -3.11 14.07 6.07
C TYR A 15 -3.18 13.01 7.18
N GLU A 16 -2.04 12.65 7.78
CA GLU A 16 -2.01 11.69 8.88
C GLU A 16 -2.78 12.19 10.11
N TYR A 17 -2.63 13.46 10.45
CA TYR A 17 -3.40 14.10 11.51
C TYR A 17 -4.91 14.02 11.23
N MET A 18 -5.33 14.48 10.06
CA MET A 18 -6.75 14.52 9.69
C MET A 18 -7.36 13.11 9.67
N TYR A 19 -6.68 12.14 9.08
CA TYR A 19 -7.14 10.75 9.03
C TYR A 19 -7.31 10.16 10.43
N GLN A 20 -6.31 10.35 11.31
CA GLN A 20 -6.39 9.87 12.68
C GLN A 20 -7.57 10.52 13.43
N ARG A 21 -7.75 11.84 13.31
CA ARG A 21 -8.83 12.54 13.99
C ARG A 21 -10.22 12.18 13.45
N VAL A 22 -10.37 11.93 12.16
CA VAL A 22 -11.61 11.38 11.58
C VAL A 22 -11.90 9.98 12.12
N THR A 23 -10.90 9.09 12.16
CA THR A 23 -11.03 7.73 12.69
C THR A 23 -11.58 7.73 14.12
N TYR A 24 -11.18 8.71 14.93
CA TYR A 24 -11.67 8.88 16.31
C TYR A 24 -12.88 9.81 16.45
N SER A 25 -13.53 10.21 15.34
CA SER A 25 -14.67 11.15 15.32
C SER A 25 -14.41 12.48 16.04
N LYS A 26 -13.17 12.97 15.95
CA LYS A 26 -12.67 14.17 16.64
C LYS A 26 -12.24 15.30 15.69
N LEU A 27 -12.22 15.08 14.37
CA LEU A 27 -11.78 16.13 13.45
C LEU A 27 -12.84 17.26 13.38
N VAL A 28 -12.46 18.43 13.88
CA VAL A 28 -13.26 19.66 13.84
C VAL A 28 -12.49 20.72 13.06
N LEU A 29 -13.15 21.33 12.09
CA LEU A 29 -12.59 22.38 11.25
C LEU A 29 -13.31 23.71 11.50
N LYS A 30 -12.56 24.79 11.64
CA LYS A 30 -13.09 26.14 11.78
C LYS A 30 -13.28 26.78 10.40
N LEU A 31 -14.50 27.15 10.04
CA LEU A 31 -14.78 27.88 8.80
C LEU A 31 -14.30 29.32 8.93
N VAL A 32 -13.33 29.73 8.11
CA VAL A 32 -12.75 31.08 8.12
C VAL A 32 -13.14 31.91 6.90
N VAL A 33 -13.45 31.26 5.78
CA VAL A 33 -14.02 31.89 4.59
C VAL A 33 -15.17 31.03 4.09
N LYS A 34 -16.30 31.65 3.79
CA LYS A 34 -17.47 31.00 3.20
C LYS A 34 -17.78 31.65 1.86
N GLU A 35 -17.77 30.86 0.79
CA GLU A 35 -18.09 31.32 -0.57
C GLU A 35 -17.33 32.62 -0.93
N GLY A 36 -16.02 32.67 -0.63
CA GLY A 36 -15.17 33.84 -0.87
C GLY A 36 -15.23 34.94 0.21
N ASN A 37 -16.16 34.86 1.16
CA ASN A 37 -16.36 35.90 2.19
C ASN A 37 -15.76 35.51 3.55
N ILE A 38 -14.91 36.37 4.10
CA ILE A 38 -14.28 36.17 5.42
C ILE A 38 -15.35 36.10 6.52
N GLN A 39 -15.24 35.07 7.37
CA GLN A 39 -16.13 34.83 8.49
C GLN A 39 -15.51 35.36 9.78
N TYR A 40 -16.16 36.35 10.40
CA TYR A 40 -15.72 36.91 11.69
C TYR A 40 -16.22 36.12 12.90
N LYS A 41 -17.33 35.39 12.75
CA LYS A 41 -17.87 34.52 13.81
C LYS A 41 -17.30 33.12 13.63
N SER A 42 -16.80 32.54 14.72
CA SER A 42 -16.30 31.17 14.71
C SER A 42 -17.45 30.20 14.39
N LYS A 43 -17.28 29.41 13.33
CA LYS A 43 -18.19 28.32 12.99
C LYS A 43 -17.39 27.04 12.82
N ASN A 44 -17.60 26.11 13.74
CA ASN A 44 -16.95 24.80 13.71
C ASN A 44 -17.78 23.79 12.91
N SER A 45 -17.11 22.97 12.14
CA SER A 45 -17.70 21.91 11.31
C SER A 45 -17.03 20.59 11.66
N ILE A 46 -17.83 19.59 12.03
CA ILE A 46 -17.35 18.25 12.35
C ILE A 46 -17.23 17.47 11.05
N VAL A 47 -16.07 16.84 10.83
CA VAL A 47 -15.82 15.97 9.68
C VAL A 47 -16.18 14.55 10.08
N ASN A 48 -17.07 13.93 9.31
CA ASN A 48 -17.49 12.54 9.48
C ASN A 48 -16.55 11.57 8.77
N ASP A 49 -16.08 11.94 7.58
CA ASP A 49 -15.28 11.06 6.74
C ASP A 49 -14.33 11.86 5.84
N ILE A 50 -13.19 11.25 5.52
CA ILE A 50 -12.18 11.80 4.62
C ILE A 50 -11.49 10.70 3.80
N SER A 51 -11.41 10.92 2.49
CA SER A 51 -10.72 10.05 1.54
C SER A 51 -9.57 10.80 0.86
N ILE A 52 -8.34 10.31 1.07
CA ILE A 52 -7.09 10.88 0.54
C ILE A 52 -6.42 9.79 -0.29
N TYR A 53 -6.49 9.86 -1.62
CA TYR A 53 -6.01 8.78 -2.48
C TYR A 53 -4.66 9.08 -3.15
N ASN A 54 -4.46 10.32 -3.59
CA ASN A 54 -3.26 10.74 -4.31
C ASN A 54 -3.00 12.20 -3.97
N GLY A 55 -1.81 12.54 -3.48
CA GLY A 55 -1.41 13.92 -3.13
C GLY A 55 -1.22 14.83 -4.36
N ASN A 56 -2.09 14.66 -5.35
CA ASN A 56 -2.24 15.49 -6.52
C ASN A 56 -3.45 16.39 -6.30
N PHE A 57 -3.38 17.63 -6.74
CA PHE A 57 -4.49 18.56 -6.63
C PHE A 57 -5.80 18.03 -7.29
N PRO A 58 -6.93 18.02 -6.56
CA PRO A 58 -7.06 18.28 -5.13
C PRO A 58 -6.59 17.10 -4.27
N ASP A 59 -5.81 17.37 -3.23
CA ASP A 59 -5.18 16.33 -2.38
C ASP A 59 -6.18 15.38 -1.69
N VAL A 60 -7.43 15.82 -1.51
CA VAL A 60 -8.51 15.07 -0.89
C VAL A 60 -9.63 14.91 -1.90
N ASP A 61 -9.94 13.67 -2.29
CA ASP A 61 -11.01 13.40 -3.25
C ASP A 61 -12.38 13.67 -2.65
N ASN A 62 -12.55 13.33 -1.37
CA ASN A 62 -13.83 13.46 -0.69
C ASN A 62 -13.69 13.79 0.79
N ILE A 63 -14.37 14.84 1.24
CA ILE A 63 -14.58 15.17 2.65
C ILE A 63 -16.08 15.33 2.93
N ILE A 64 -16.56 14.68 4.00
CA ILE A 64 -17.97 14.70 4.41
C ILE A 64 -18.10 15.38 5.78
N PHE A 65 -18.95 16.40 5.87
CA PHE A 65 -19.25 17.09 7.11
C PHE A 65 -20.56 16.60 7.73
N LYS A 66 -20.59 16.44 9.07
CA LYS A 66 -21.70 15.81 9.81
C LYS A 66 -23.08 16.39 9.54
N ASN A 67 -23.16 17.70 9.32
CA ASN A 67 -24.42 18.45 9.14
C ASN A 67 -24.46 19.20 7.81
N ASP A 68 -23.70 18.77 6.81
CA ASP A 68 -23.77 19.40 5.50
C ASP A 68 -24.92 18.79 4.69
N SER A 69 -26.06 19.47 4.75
CA SER A 69 -27.26 19.08 4.01
C SER A 69 -27.09 19.16 2.49
N PHE A 70 -26.12 19.94 2.01
CA PHE A 70 -25.93 20.20 0.58
C PHE A 70 -24.89 19.28 -0.06
N HIS A 71 -23.98 18.71 0.72
CA HIS A 71 -22.89 17.84 0.23
C HIS A 71 -22.84 16.53 1.01
N LYS A 72 -23.97 15.80 1.02
CA LYS A 72 -24.08 14.50 1.71
C LYS A 72 -23.12 13.45 1.14
N ASP A 73 -22.86 13.52 -0.17
CA ASP A 73 -21.93 12.63 -0.87
C ASP A 73 -20.46 13.10 -0.75
N GLY A 74 -20.26 14.26 -0.10
CA GLY A 74 -18.99 14.92 0.13
C GLY A 74 -18.55 15.83 -1.03
N ARG A 75 -17.35 16.41 -0.89
CA ARG A 75 -16.75 17.34 -1.85
C ARG A 75 -15.21 17.23 -1.83
N PRO A 76 -14.51 17.59 -2.92
CA PRO A 76 -13.06 17.57 -2.91
C PRO A 76 -12.48 18.65 -2.01
N ALA A 77 -11.27 18.43 -1.49
CA ALA A 77 -10.56 19.44 -0.72
C ALA A 77 -9.07 19.51 -1.07
N GLU A 78 -8.49 20.70 -0.94
CA GLU A 78 -7.05 20.90 -1.03
C GLU A 78 -6.51 21.22 0.35
N VAL A 79 -5.42 20.57 0.77
CA VAL A 79 -4.82 20.80 2.08
C VAL A 79 -3.50 21.54 1.92
N LYS A 80 -3.31 22.60 2.71
CA LYS A 80 -2.05 23.35 2.76
C LYS A 80 -1.67 23.71 4.18
N PHE A 81 -0.41 24.06 4.42
CA PHE A 81 -0.05 24.65 5.71
C PHE A 81 -0.63 26.05 5.83
N LEU A 82 -0.53 26.83 4.74
CA LEU A 82 -0.95 28.22 4.70
C LEU A 82 -1.86 28.50 3.50
N THR A 83 -2.83 29.39 3.70
CA THR A 83 -3.73 29.83 2.62
C THR A 83 -2.98 30.42 1.42
N SER A 84 -1.87 31.13 1.67
CA SER A 84 -1.01 31.72 0.64
C SER A 84 -0.39 30.71 -0.33
N GLU A 85 -0.30 29.43 0.05
CA GLU A 85 0.29 28.37 -0.75
C GLU A 85 -0.65 27.89 -1.87
N PHE A 86 -1.94 28.22 -1.80
CA PHE A 86 -2.92 27.83 -2.80
C PHE A 86 -2.79 28.64 -4.09
N ASN A 87 -2.00 28.18 -5.06
CA ASN A 87 -1.77 28.91 -6.32
C ASN A 87 -2.32 28.21 -7.57
N TYR A 88 -3.07 27.12 -7.43
CA TYR A 88 -3.61 26.35 -8.56
C TYR A 88 -4.53 27.14 -9.48
N HIS A 89 -5.21 28.18 -8.99
CA HIS A 89 -6.03 29.08 -9.81
C HIS A 89 -5.24 29.98 -10.76
N LYS A 90 -3.92 30.07 -10.58
CA LYS A 90 -3.00 30.86 -11.41
C LYS A 90 -2.17 29.99 -12.35
N ASP A 91 -2.05 28.70 -12.08
CA ASP A 91 -1.22 27.79 -12.86
C ASP A 91 -2.01 27.22 -14.06
N PRO A 92 -1.56 27.47 -15.31
CA PRO A 92 -2.22 26.94 -16.51
C PRO A 92 -2.34 25.42 -16.52
N ASN A 93 -1.37 24.70 -15.94
CA ASN A 93 -1.35 23.23 -15.90
C ASN A 93 -2.53 22.65 -15.12
N TYR A 94 -3.05 23.41 -14.14
CA TYR A 94 -4.15 23.00 -13.29
C TYR A 94 -5.49 23.62 -13.69
N SER A 95 -5.59 24.31 -14.84
CA SER A 95 -6.81 25.02 -15.23
C SER A 95 -8.06 24.13 -15.28
N THR A 96 -7.95 22.94 -15.86
CA THR A 96 -9.07 21.98 -15.95
C THR A 96 -9.40 21.39 -14.58
N ALA A 97 -8.38 20.97 -13.83
CA ALA A 97 -8.56 20.42 -12.48
C ALA A 97 -9.22 21.44 -11.54
N PHE A 98 -8.78 22.70 -11.60
CA PHE A 98 -9.33 23.79 -10.79
C PHE A 98 -10.78 24.11 -11.16
N LYS A 99 -11.13 24.10 -12.46
CA LYS A 99 -12.54 24.23 -12.88
C LYS A 99 -13.41 23.10 -12.34
N ASN A 100 -12.92 21.86 -12.36
CA ASN A 100 -13.64 20.71 -11.80
C ASN A 100 -13.77 20.81 -10.28
N PHE A 101 -12.72 21.24 -9.59
CA PHE A 101 -12.73 21.52 -8.16
C PHE A 101 -13.83 22.52 -7.79
N LEU A 102 -13.94 23.64 -8.52
CA LEU A 102 -15.00 24.62 -8.33
C LEU A 102 -16.40 24.07 -8.65
N LYS A 103 -16.54 23.32 -9.74
CA LYS A 103 -17.81 22.70 -10.15
C LYS A 103 -18.33 21.75 -9.06
N ASN A 104 -17.43 21.02 -8.42
CA ASN A 104 -17.72 20.10 -7.33
C ASN A 104 -17.72 20.78 -5.96
N ARG A 105 -17.71 22.13 -5.92
CA ARG A 105 -17.75 22.96 -4.70
C ARG A 105 -16.63 22.64 -3.70
N GLY A 106 -15.45 22.36 -4.22
CA GLY A 106 -14.31 22.02 -3.40
C GLY A 106 -13.94 23.10 -2.39
N CYS A 107 -13.33 22.68 -1.28
CA CYS A 107 -12.91 23.58 -0.21
C CYS A 107 -11.41 23.51 0.07
N ILE A 108 -10.85 24.56 0.64
CA ILE A 108 -9.45 24.58 1.07
C ILE A 108 -9.40 24.32 2.57
N ILE A 109 -8.49 23.46 3.01
CA ILE A 109 -8.22 23.17 4.41
C ILE A 109 -6.79 23.62 4.71
N VAL A 110 -6.60 24.47 5.70
CA VAL A 110 -5.29 24.99 6.07
C VAL A 110 -4.96 24.67 7.51
N LEU A 111 -3.68 24.47 7.82
CA LEU A 111 -3.24 24.46 9.21
C LEU A 111 -3.41 25.86 9.85
N ARG A 112 -3.09 26.91 9.09
CA ARG A 112 -3.21 28.29 9.56
C ARG A 112 -3.64 29.24 8.44
N ASN A 113 -4.67 30.03 8.72
CA ASN A 113 -5.13 31.03 7.77
C ASN A 113 -4.21 32.27 7.80
N ASN A 114 -3.70 32.67 6.64
CA ASN A 114 -2.92 33.89 6.47
C ASN A 114 -3.49 34.73 5.30
N THR A 115 -2.64 35.42 4.54
CA THR A 115 -3.08 36.20 3.38
C THR A 115 -3.40 35.30 2.18
N PRO A 116 -4.67 35.26 1.72
CA PRO A 116 -5.03 34.50 0.53
C PRO A 116 -4.33 35.06 -0.72
N PRO A 117 -3.96 34.21 -1.68
CA PRO A 117 -3.35 34.68 -2.91
C PRO A 117 -4.30 35.57 -3.69
N LYS A 118 -3.77 36.69 -4.20
CA LYS A 118 -4.54 37.69 -4.95
C LYS A 118 -5.43 37.06 -6.03
N GLY A 119 -6.69 37.49 -6.08
CA GLY A 119 -7.69 37.02 -7.03
C GLY A 119 -8.36 35.71 -6.65
N LEU A 120 -7.98 35.05 -5.55
CA LEU A 120 -8.63 33.81 -5.11
C LEU A 120 -10.03 34.09 -4.58
N LEU A 121 -10.14 34.92 -3.55
CA LEU A 121 -11.41 35.19 -2.89
C LEU A 121 -12.30 36.15 -3.69
N GLU A 122 -11.69 37.03 -4.49
CA GLU A 122 -12.44 38.02 -5.28
C GLU A 122 -13.13 37.40 -6.51
N LYS A 123 -12.62 36.25 -7.00
CA LYS A 123 -13.10 35.64 -8.25
C LYS A 123 -13.84 34.32 -8.05
N TYR A 124 -13.60 33.63 -6.94
CA TYR A 124 -14.07 32.26 -6.77
C TYR A 124 -14.82 32.08 -5.44
N PRO A 125 -16.03 31.48 -5.48
CA PRO A 125 -16.82 31.22 -4.28
C PRO A 125 -16.30 29.96 -3.58
N ILE A 126 -15.15 30.08 -2.92
CA ILE A 126 -14.47 28.97 -2.23
C ILE A 126 -14.65 29.09 -0.71
N ASP A 127 -14.85 27.93 -0.07
CA ASP A 127 -14.79 27.81 1.38
C ASP A 127 -13.35 27.53 1.84
N ILE A 128 -12.92 28.18 2.92
CA ILE A 128 -11.64 27.90 3.58
C ILE A 128 -11.90 27.52 5.03
N TYR A 129 -11.31 26.39 5.41
CA TYR A 129 -11.35 25.82 6.74
C TYR A 129 -9.96 25.83 7.37
N GLU A 130 -9.90 26.04 8.67
CA GLU A 130 -8.68 26.03 9.47
C GLU A 130 -8.72 24.84 10.45
N LEU A 131 -7.61 24.11 10.56
CA LEU A 131 -7.41 23.04 11.54
C LEU A 131 -7.19 23.63 12.95
N ASP A 132 -7.42 22.82 13.98
CA ASP A 132 -7.04 23.18 15.34
C ASP A 132 -5.50 23.07 15.48
N TYR A 133 -4.84 24.23 15.53
CA TYR A 133 -3.38 24.30 15.61
C TYR A 133 -2.84 23.64 16.88
N ASP A 134 -3.50 23.81 18.03
CA ASP A 134 -3.00 23.31 19.31
C ASP A 134 -3.13 21.78 19.37
N ASP A 135 -4.25 21.23 18.86
CA ASP A 135 -4.41 19.78 18.72
C ASP A 135 -3.43 19.18 17.70
N PHE A 136 -3.19 19.87 16.58
CA PHE A 136 -2.17 19.46 15.61
C PHE A 136 -0.76 19.47 16.19
N ASP A 137 -0.38 20.53 16.92
CA ASP A 137 0.94 20.65 17.54
C ASP A 137 1.18 19.54 18.57
N ASN A 138 0.17 19.21 19.38
CA ASN A 138 0.24 18.07 20.30
C ASN A 138 0.39 16.74 19.56
N PHE A 139 -0.37 16.52 18.49
CA PHE A 139 -0.22 15.33 17.63
C PHE A 139 1.21 15.22 17.06
N VAL A 140 1.80 16.32 16.61
CA VAL A 140 3.17 16.33 16.09
C VAL A 140 4.19 16.01 17.18
N LYS A 141 4.03 16.55 18.39
CA LYS A 141 4.90 16.26 19.54
C LYS A 141 4.83 14.78 19.95
N GLU A 142 3.63 14.22 20.04
CA GLU A 142 3.41 12.81 20.37
C GLU A 142 4.01 11.85 19.31
N ASN A 143 4.09 12.30 18.06
CA ASN A 143 4.57 11.50 16.93
C ASN A 143 5.95 11.94 16.42
N HIS A 144 6.67 12.77 17.17
CA HIS A 144 7.89 13.42 16.71
C HIS A 144 8.92 12.43 16.19
N ASP A 145 9.21 11.39 16.97
CA ASP A 145 10.18 10.36 16.58
C ASP A 145 9.74 9.64 15.31
N ARG A 146 8.46 9.30 15.18
CA ARG A 146 7.91 8.64 13.99
C ARG A 146 8.09 9.52 12.74
N PHE A 147 7.82 10.82 12.85
CA PHE A 147 8.00 11.76 11.74
C PHE A 147 9.47 12.01 11.41
N LEU A 148 10.33 12.12 12.42
CA LEU A 148 11.78 12.26 12.22
C LEU A 148 12.35 11.02 11.51
N HIS A 149 11.97 9.82 11.92
CA HIS A 149 12.40 8.58 11.25
C HIS A 149 11.89 8.52 9.80
N LYS A 150 10.63 8.90 9.54
CA LYS A 150 10.09 9.02 8.17
C LYS A 150 10.89 10.03 7.34
N GLN A 151 11.26 11.17 7.92
CA GLN A 151 12.02 12.20 7.21
C GLN A 151 13.46 11.75 6.90
N ILE A 152 14.13 11.08 7.84
CA ILE A 152 15.48 10.53 7.65
C ILE A 152 15.44 9.48 6.54
N LYS A 153 14.46 8.56 6.55
CA LYS A 153 14.25 7.57 5.48
C LYS A 153 13.82 8.20 4.15
N GLY A 154 13.09 9.32 4.17
CA GLY A 154 12.65 10.04 2.98
C GLY A 154 13.73 10.91 2.32
N ARG A 155 14.85 11.19 3.01
CA ARG A 155 16.00 11.96 2.46
C ARG A 155 16.92 11.12 1.57
N SER A 156 16.89 9.79 1.67
CA SER A 156 17.33 8.89 0.58
C SER A 156 16.19 8.81 -0.43
N GLY A 157 16.29 9.60 -1.52
CA GLY A 157 15.18 9.85 -2.44
C GLY A 157 14.39 8.60 -2.80
N ILE A 158 13.05 8.69 -2.71
CA ILE A 158 12.03 7.71 -3.15
C ILE A 158 12.59 6.27 -3.21
N ALA A 159 13.06 5.74 -2.08
CA ALA A 159 13.42 4.34 -2.00
C ALA A 159 12.11 3.56 -1.96
N HIS A 160 11.62 3.15 -3.13
CA HIS A 160 10.52 2.20 -3.25
C HIS A 160 10.89 0.97 -2.46
N LYS A 161 10.11 0.70 -1.41
CA LYS A 161 10.38 -0.43 -0.52
C LYS A 161 10.15 -1.73 -1.26
N THR A 162 10.80 -2.79 -0.78
CA THR A 162 10.56 -4.14 -1.26
C THR A 162 9.91 -4.95 -0.15
N TRP A 163 8.72 -5.48 -0.41
CA TRP A 163 7.91 -6.21 0.54
C TRP A 163 7.80 -7.69 0.16
N LEU A 164 8.09 -8.58 1.09
CA LEU A 164 7.89 -10.02 0.94
C LEU A 164 6.57 -10.47 1.57
N PHE A 165 5.88 -11.38 0.87
CA PHE A 165 4.64 -12.00 1.32
C PHE A 165 4.67 -13.51 1.11
N SER A 166 4.15 -14.26 2.07
CA SER A 166 3.85 -15.68 1.86
C SER A 166 2.56 -15.83 1.04
N ALA A 167 2.65 -16.41 -0.14
CA ALA A 167 1.51 -16.70 -1.00
C ALA A 167 0.77 -17.95 -0.47
N THR A 168 -0.48 -17.77 -0.03
CA THR A 168 -1.31 -18.90 0.41
C THR A 168 -2.19 -19.41 -0.73
N LYS A 169 -2.31 -20.75 -0.86
CA LYS A 169 -3.07 -21.38 -1.96
C LYS A 169 -4.49 -20.85 -2.09
N LYS A 170 -5.20 -20.74 -0.96
CA LYS A 170 -6.63 -20.40 -0.97
C LYS A 170 -6.92 -19.03 -1.58
N ASN A 171 -6.16 -18.00 -1.20
CA ASN A 171 -6.47 -16.63 -1.60
C ASN A 171 -5.56 -16.11 -2.72
N PHE A 172 -4.36 -16.67 -2.91
CA PHE A 172 -3.39 -16.09 -3.84
C PHE A 172 -3.43 -16.74 -5.23
N TYR A 173 -3.32 -18.07 -5.31
CA TYR A 173 -3.11 -18.80 -6.56
C TYR A 173 -4.08 -19.99 -6.76
N SER A 174 -5.25 -19.94 -6.13
CA SER A 174 -6.30 -20.96 -6.35
C SER A 174 -6.81 -20.90 -7.79
N GLU A 175 -6.88 -22.04 -8.49
CA GLU A 175 -7.52 -22.12 -9.81
C GLU A 175 -9.04 -21.89 -9.74
N ARG A 176 -9.63 -22.08 -8.56
CA ARG A 176 -11.08 -21.96 -8.35
C ARG A 176 -11.48 -20.49 -8.27
N VAL A 177 -12.43 -20.11 -9.12
CA VAL A 177 -13.25 -18.92 -8.94
C VAL A 177 -14.45 -19.31 -8.07
N GLN A 178 -14.74 -18.52 -7.03
CA GLN A 178 -15.96 -18.70 -6.24
C GLN A 178 -16.97 -17.63 -6.59
N ARG A 179 -18.25 -17.95 -6.45
CA ARG A 179 -19.35 -17.02 -6.72
C ARG A 179 -20.25 -16.92 -5.50
N LEU A 180 -20.51 -15.70 -5.05
CA LEU A 180 -21.47 -15.42 -3.98
C LEU A 180 -22.36 -14.26 -4.39
N ASN A 181 -23.68 -14.42 -4.29
CA ASN A 181 -24.66 -13.38 -4.66
C ASN A 181 -24.44 -12.79 -6.06
N GLY A 182 -24.05 -13.64 -7.02
CA GLY A 182 -23.78 -13.22 -8.39
C GLY A 182 -22.36 -12.68 -8.64
N ILE A 183 -21.58 -12.40 -7.59
CA ILE A 183 -20.24 -11.80 -7.64
C ILE A 183 -19.17 -12.86 -7.80
N ASN A 184 -18.31 -12.73 -8.80
CA ASN A 184 -17.14 -13.60 -8.98
C ASN A 184 -15.98 -13.09 -8.11
N VAL A 185 -15.50 -13.96 -7.24
CA VAL A 185 -14.33 -13.72 -6.39
C VAL A 185 -13.16 -14.47 -6.98
N LEU A 186 -12.14 -13.71 -7.37
CA LEU A 186 -10.93 -14.20 -8.01
C LEU A 186 -9.79 -14.30 -6.98
N PRO A 187 -8.86 -15.25 -7.16
CA PRO A 187 -7.61 -15.27 -6.40
C PRO A 187 -6.76 -14.01 -6.68
N ALA A 188 -5.91 -13.64 -5.73
CA ALA A 188 -5.11 -12.41 -5.76
C ALA A 188 -4.24 -12.28 -7.02
N MET A 189 -3.65 -13.38 -7.50
CA MET A 189 -2.84 -13.36 -8.72
C MET A 189 -3.63 -12.90 -9.96
N LYS A 190 -4.97 -13.04 -9.94
CA LYS A 190 -5.87 -12.63 -11.03
C LYS A 190 -6.59 -11.32 -10.73
N SER A 191 -6.98 -11.07 -9.48
CA SER A 191 -7.68 -9.85 -9.08
C SER A 191 -6.77 -8.65 -8.89
N GLY A 192 -5.47 -8.88 -8.65
CA GLY A 192 -4.50 -7.82 -8.37
C GLY A 192 -4.73 -7.14 -7.02
N ILE A 193 -5.40 -7.79 -6.06
CA ILE A 193 -5.60 -7.24 -4.72
C ILE A 193 -5.20 -8.22 -3.62
N TRP A 194 -4.63 -7.69 -2.53
CA TRP A 194 -4.18 -8.47 -1.39
C TRP A 194 -4.43 -7.76 -0.07
N CYS A 195 -4.58 -8.54 1.00
CA CYS A 195 -4.61 -8.03 2.36
C CYS A 195 -3.37 -8.50 3.11
N PRO A 196 -2.52 -7.60 3.62
CA PRO A 196 -1.48 -7.96 4.57
C PRO A 196 -2.13 -8.32 5.92
N LYS A 197 -1.57 -9.29 6.65
CA LYS A 197 -2.11 -9.67 7.96
C LYS A 197 -1.74 -8.70 9.08
N ASN A 198 -0.60 -8.04 8.95
CA ASN A 198 0.08 -7.30 10.01
C ASN A 198 0.46 -5.86 9.63
N LEU A 199 0.14 -5.42 8.41
CA LEU A 199 0.28 -4.00 8.04
C LEU A 199 -1.06 -3.32 8.26
N THR A 200 -1.04 -2.24 9.04
CA THR A 200 -2.23 -1.50 9.45
C THR A 200 -2.10 0.00 9.22
N ASP A 201 -0.88 0.51 9.05
CA ASP A 201 -0.66 1.92 8.70
C ASP A 201 -0.67 2.05 7.16
N PRO A 202 -1.60 2.83 6.58
CA PRO A 202 -1.66 3.12 5.13
C PRO A 202 -0.32 3.59 4.53
N ASN A 203 0.60 4.08 5.37
CA ASN A 203 1.91 4.56 4.96
C ASN A 203 2.98 3.45 4.83
N GLU A 204 2.69 2.22 5.24
CA GLU A 204 3.64 1.12 5.17
C GLU A 204 3.90 0.70 3.72
N LEU A 205 2.84 0.61 2.91
CA LEU A 205 2.92 0.11 1.54
C LEU A 205 2.34 1.13 0.56
N ALA A 206 3.25 1.76 -0.20
CA ALA A 206 2.95 2.87 -1.08
C ALA A 206 2.89 2.45 -2.55
N GLU A 207 2.27 3.28 -3.39
CA GLU A 207 2.30 3.09 -4.85
C GLU A 207 3.75 3.01 -5.35
N ASN A 208 4.00 2.12 -6.31
CA ASN A 208 5.31 1.80 -6.89
C ASN A 208 6.28 1.04 -5.96
N ASP A 209 5.92 0.73 -4.72
CA ASP A 209 6.67 -0.25 -3.94
C ASP A 209 6.72 -1.60 -4.67
N LYS A 210 7.81 -2.34 -4.49
CA LYS A 210 7.97 -3.69 -5.02
C LYS A 210 7.32 -4.69 -4.06
N VAL A 211 6.59 -5.65 -4.60
CA VAL A 211 6.01 -6.76 -3.82
C VAL A 211 6.50 -8.08 -4.38
N ILE A 212 6.87 -9.01 -3.50
CA ILE A 212 7.30 -10.35 -3.88
C ILE A 212 6.46 -11.35 -3.09
N PHE A 213 5.70 -12.15 -3.80
CA PHE A 213 4.92 -13.23 -3.21
C PHE A 213 5.67 -14.55 -3.42
N ILE A 214 5.79 -15.35 -2.36
CA ILE A 214 6.55 -16.61 -2.38
C ILE A 214 5.62 -17.76 -2.02
N ARG A 215 5.55 -18.77 -2.89
CA ARG A 215 4.85 -20.03 -2.61
C ARG A 215 5.85 -21.06 -2.13
N PHE A 216 5.64 -21.51 -0.89
CA PHE A 216 6.37 -22.61 -0.29
C PHE A 216 5.65 -23.96 -0.53
N SER A 217 6.40 -25.06 -0.57
CA SER A 217 5.90 -26.44 -0.66
C SER A 217 6.86 -27.44 0.02
N GLY A 218 6.50 -28.73 -0.01
CA GLY A 218 7.24 -29.84 0.61
C GLY A 218 6.33 -30.83 1.38
N PRO A 219 6.75 -32.08 1.63
CA PRO A 219 5.94 -33.13 2.27
C PRO A 219 5.57 -32.81 3.73
N GLN A 220 6.31 -31.90 4.36
CA GLN A 220 6.10 -31.43 5.73
C GLN A 220 5.83 -29.91 5.79
N SER A 221 5.22 -29.32 4.75
CA SER A 221 5.00 -27.87 4.64
C SER A 221 3.90 -27.32 5.56
N THR A 222 3.75 -27.86 6.76
CA THR A 222 3.06 -27.14 7.84
C THR A 222 4.09 -26.32 8.58
N GLN A 223 3.72 -25.11 8.98
CA GLN A 223 4.58 -24.24 9.79
C GLN A 223 5.12 -24.97 11.04
N VAL A 224 4.31 -25.88 11.60
CA VAL A 224 4.66 -26.68 12.76
C VAL A 224 5.86 -27.58 12.47
N ALA A 225 5.83 -28.38 11.41
CA ALA A 225 6.90 -29.33 11.12
C ALA A 225 8.22 -28.63 10.76
N VAL A 226 8.18 -27.57 9.95
CA VAL A 226 9.37 -26.76 9.64
C VAL A 226 9.97 -26.13 10.90
N ARG A 227 9.11 -25.66 11.83
CA ARG A 227 9.54 -25.10 13.11
C ARG A 227 10.16 -26.15 14.03
N SER A 228 9.50 -27.29 14.21
CA SER A 228 9.99 -28.39 15.06
C SER A 228 11.32 -28.92 14.55
N TYR A 229 11.46 -29.13 13.24
CA TYR A 229 12.70 -29.59 12.64
C TYR A 229 13.86 -28.62 12.90
N TRP A 230 13.62 -27.31 12.75
CA TRP A 230 14.61 -26.29 13.08
C TRP A 230 14.96 -26.27 14.58
N GLU A 231 13.96 -26.37 15.46
CA GLU A 231 14.16 -26.36 16.91
C GLU A 231 15.03 -27.54 17.37
N GLU A 232 14.83 -28.73 16.78
CA GLU A 232 15.54 -29.97 17.08
C GLU A 232 16.93 -30.04 16.43
N ASN A 233 17.04 -29.73 15.14
CA ASN A 233 18.25 -30.02 14.34
C ASN A 233 19.12 -28.77 14.08
N LYS A 234 18.60 -27.56 14.34
CA LYS A 234 19.24 -26.28 14.00
C LYS A 234 19.62 -26.18 12.50
N GLN A 235 18.82 -26.81 11.66
CA GLN A 235 19.03 -26.91 10.21
C GLN A 235 17.74 -26.64 9.46
N ILE A 236 17.87 -26.13 8.24
CA ILE A 236 16.75 -25.92 7.32
C ILE A 236 16.27 -27.29 6.83
N HIS A 237 14.96 -27.52 6.89
CA HIS A 237 14.39 -28.80 6.46
C HIS A 237 14.72 -29.07 4.99
N PRO A 238 15.28 -30.26 4.63
CA PRO A 238 15.80 -30.54 3.30
C PRO A 238 14.73 -30.44 2.20
N ASP A 239 13.52 -30.92 2.49
CA ASP A 239 12.41 -30.89 1.52
C ASP A 239 11.60 -29.59 1.54
N TRP A 240 12.01 -28.57 2.30
CA TRP A 240 11.32 -27.29 2.30
C TRP A 240 11.76 -26.48 1.08
N ILE A 241 10.80 -26.25 0.18
CA ILE A 241 11.09 -25.67 -1.13
C ILE A 241 10.26 -24.42 -1.39
N ILE A 242 10.83 -23.48 -2.15
CA ILE A 242 10.04 -22.50 -2.90
C ILE A 242 9.64 -23.17 -4.21
N LYS A 243 8.38 -23.01 -4.60
CA LYS A 243 7.82 -23.47 -5.89
C LYS A 243 7.70 -22.34 -6.90
N GLU A 244 7.22 -21.20 -6.43
CA GLU A 244 6.88 -20.08 -7.30
C GLU A 244 7.18 -18.76 -6.58
N ILE A 245 7.71 -17.80 -7.33
CA ILE A 245 7.96 -16.42 -6.90
C ILE A 245 7.24 -15.49 -7.87
N TRP A 246 6.35 -14.64 -7.37
CA TRP A 246 5.72 -13.57 -8.16
C TRP A 246 6.29 -12.24 -7.73
N ILE A 247 6.89 -11.52 -8.68
CA ILE A 247 7.43 -10.17 -8.48
C ILE A 247 6.44 -9.19 -9.10
N GLY A 248 6.03 -8.22 -8.32
CA GLY A 248 5.02 -7.23 -8.67
C GLY A 248 5.36 -5.82 -8.22
N THR A 249 4.49 -4.90 -8.58
CA THR A 249 4.52 -3.49 -8.18
C THR A 249 3.16 -3.10 -7.61
N VAL A 250 3.17 -2.33 -6.53
CA VAL A 250 1.96 -1.76 -5.93
C VAL A 250 1.36 -0.73 -6.87
N THR A 251 0.08 -0.89 -7.19
CA THR A 251 -0.71 0.03 -8.04
C THR A 251 -1.75 0.82 -7.26
N ILE A 252 -2.10 0.35 -6.06
CA ILE A 252 -2.99 1.04 -5.12
C ILE A 252 -2.32 0.91 -3.76
N PRO A 253 -2.04 2.01 -3.05
CA PRO A 253 -1.43 1.96 -1.72
C PRO A 253 -2.33 1.20 -0.74
N LEU A 254 -1.80 0.87 0.45
CA LEU A 254 -2.61 0.25 1.49
C LEU A 254 -3.72 1.20 1.94
N VAL A 255 -4.97 0.77 1.79
CA VAL A 255 -6.17 1.53 2.15
C VAL A 255 -7.12 0.65 2.95
N SER A 256 -8.06 1.28 3.67
CA SER A 256 -9.11 0.52 4.35
C SER A 256 -10.03 -0.16 3.33
N ARG A 257 -10.68 -1.25 3.75
CA ARG A 257 -11.70 -1.93 2.93
C ARG A 257 -12.81 -0.96 2.51
N GLU A 258 -13.24 -0.09 3.42
CA GLU A 258 -14.29 0.89 3.17
C GLU A 258 -13.90 1.85 2.04
N GLN A 259 -12.70 2.42 2.11
CA GLN A 259 -12.15 3.27 1.06
C GLN A 259 -12.05 2.54 -0.28
N TYR A 260 -11.56 1.29 -0.27
CA TYR A 260 -11.50 0.48 -1.48
C TYR A 260 -12.90 0.22 -2.06
N CYS A 261 -13.85 -0.23 -1.25
CA CYS A 261 -15.21 -0.54 -1.68
C CYS A 261 -15.93 0.69 -2.24
N GLN A 262 -15.84 1.84 -1.56
CA GLN A 262 -16.41 3.10 -2.02
C GLN A 262 -15.85 3.51 -3.39
N ARG A 263 -14.53 3.39 -3.57
CA ARG A 263 -13.84 3.79 -4.80
C ARG A 263 -14.20 2.93 -6.01
N PHE A 264 -14.42 1.63 -5.80
CA PHE A 264 -14.72 0.68 -6.88
C PHE A 264 -16.21 0.33 -6.97
N ASP A 265 -17.08 1.13 -6.34
CA ASP A 265 -18.55 0.93 -6.31
C ASP A 265 -18.94 -0.50 -5.92
N LYS A 266 -18.33 -1.00 -4.84
CA LYS A 266 -18.57 -2.31 -4.24
C LYS A 266 -19.27 -2.16 -2.91
N LYS A 267 -20.13 -3.10 -2.53
CA LYS A 267 -20.69 -3.10 -1.18
C LYS A 267 -19.61 -3.54 -0.20
N LEU A 268 -19.60 -2.94 0.99
CA LEU A 268 -18.67 -3.31 2.05
C LEU A 268 -18.77 -4.81 2.44
N THR A 269 -19.97 -5.38 2.28
CA THR A 269 -20.31 -6.79 2.54
C THR A 269 -19.96 -7.75 1.40
N ASP A 270 -19.57 -7.24 0.23
CA ASP A 270 -19.23 -8.11 -0.90
C ASP A 270 -17.87 -8.77 -0.63
N PRO A 271 -17.72 -10.09 -0.83
CA PRO A 271 -16.45 -10.76 -0.60
C PRO A 271 -15.39 -10.32 -1.61
N LEU A 272 -14.20 -10.00 -1.13
CA LEU A 272 -13.04 -9.65 -1.94
C LEU A 272 -12.06 -10.82 -2.10
N TRP A 273 -12.09 -11.81 -1.18
CA TRP A 273 -11.23 -12.99 -1.22
C TRP A 273 -12.00 -14.31 -1.02
N LEU A 274 -11.39 -15.41 -1.47
CA LEU A 274 -11.99 -16.73 -1.53
C LEU A 274 -12.32 -17.32 -0.14
N ASP A 275 -11.58 -16.94 0.90
CA ASP A 275 -11.88 -17.31 2.28
C ASP A 275 -13.07 -16.55 2.88
N GLU A 276 -13.29 -15.29 2.48
CA GLU A 276 -14.48 -14.51 2.88
C GLU A 276 -15.75 -15.16 2.35
N VAL A 277 -15.73 -15.65 1.09
CA VAL A 277 -16.88 -16.39 0.52
C VAL A 277 -17.26 -17.56 1.40
N LYS A 278 -16.27 -18.40 1.75
CA LYS A 278 -16.49 -19.55 2.62
C LYS A 278 -17.03 -19.14 3.98
N ALA A 279 -16.43 -18.12 4.61
CA ALA A 279 -16.83 -17.63 5.92
C ALA A 279 -18.28 -17.14 5.93
N ILE A 280 -18.71 -16.44 4.87
CA ILE A 280 -20.10 -15.99 4.71
C ILE A 280 -21.04 -17.19 4.50
N THR A 281 -20.69 -18.15 3.65
CA THR A 281 -21.50 -19.36 3.42
C THR A 281 -21.64 -20.20 4.70
N ASP A 282 -20.60 -20.24 5.54
CA ASP A 282 -20.60 -20.93 6.84
C ASP A 282 -21.34 -20.13 7.94
N GLY A 283 -21.96 -18.98 7.61
CA GLY A 283 -22.71 -18.14 8.54
C GLY A 283 -21.84 -17.35 9.54
N LYS A 284 -20.54 -17.24 9.29
CA LYS A 284 -19.56 -16.52 10.14
C LYS A 284 -18.80 -15.49 9.30
N PRO A 285 -19.48 -14.43 8.81
CA PRO A 285 -18.87 -13.47 7.90
C PRO A 285 -17.61 -12.87 8.53
N LYS A 286 -16.49 -12.99 7.82
CA LYS A 286 -15.21 -12.41 8.17
C LYS A 286 -14.73 -11.60 6.98
N TYR A 287 -14.44 -10.32 7.23
CA TYR A 287 -13.92 -9.41 6.23
C TYR A 287 -12.53 -8.95 6.63
N TRP A 288 -11.63 -8.93 5.65
CA TRP A 288 -10.32 -8.35 5.85
C TRP A 288 -10.41 -6.81 5.84
N PRO A 289 -9.73 -6.13 6.78
CA PRO A 289 -9.95 -4.69 7.02
C PRO A 289 -9.18 -3.77 6.07
N GLN A 290 -8.15 -4.27 5.39
CA GLN A 290 -7.23 -3.50 4.57
C GLN A 290 -7.09 -4.13 3.19
N VAL A 291 -6.82 -3.30 2.19
CA VAL A 291 -6.64 -3.72 0.79
C VAL A 291 -5.47 -2.92 0.22
N PHE A 292 -4.56 -3.58 -0.49
CA PHE A 292 -3.73 -2.91 -1.47
C PHE A 292 -3.88 -3.58 -2.84
N GLY A 293 -3.58 -2.82 -3.88
CA GLY A 293 -3.62 -3.27 -5.26
C GLY A 293 -2.20 -3.44 -5.81
N PHE A 294 -2.01 -4.44 -6.65
CA PHE A 294 -0.72 -4.73 -7.26
C PHE A 294 -0.89 -5.30 -8.67
N LYS A 295 0.18 -5.18 -9.45
CA LYS A 295 0.34 -5.83 -10.75
C LYS A 295 1.55 -6.77 -10.68
N ILE A 296 1.39 -7.99 -11.18
CA ILE A 296 2.51 -8.93 -11.34
C ILE A 296 3.30 -8.53 -12.59
N ASN A 297 4.61 -8.37 -12.44
CA ASN A 297 5.54 -8.04 -13.52
C ASN A 297 6.26 -9.30 -14.02
N LYS A 298 6.64 -10.21 -13.11
CA LYS A 298 7.39 -11.43 -13.44
C LYS A 298 6.95 -12.59 -12.55
N VAL A 299 6.93 -13.79 -13.12
CA VAL A 299 6.71 -15.05 -12.39
C VAL A 299 7.92 -15.94 -12.62
N LEU A 300 8.42 -16.55 -11.55
CA LEU A 300 9.48 -17.55 -11.59
C LEU A 300 8.90 -18.85 -11.03
N GLU A 301 8.76 -19.87 -11.86
CA GLU A 301 8.26 -21.19 -11.47
C GLU A 301 9.45 -22.14 -11.36
N LYS A 302 9.96 -22.35 -10.15
CA LYS A 302 11.15 -23.15 -9.89
C LYS A 302 11.10 -23.83 -8.54
N ASP A 303 11.54 -25.08 -8.53
CA ASP A 303 11.80 -25.84 -7.31
C ASP A 303 13.16 -25.42 -6.75
N ILE A 304 13.12 -24.57 -5.72
CA ILE A 304 14.30 -24.10 -4.99
C ILE A 304 14.32 -24.77 -3.62
N PHE A 305 15.30 -25.64 -3.40
CA PHE A 305 15.53 -26.27 -2.11
C PHE A 305 16.17 -25.28 -1.16
N LEU A 306 15.46 -24.93 -0.08
CA LEU A 306 15.91 -23.89 0.84
C LEU A 306 17.11 -24.33 1.68
N ALA A 307 17.31 -25.63 1.87
CA ALA A 307 18.53 -26.15 2.49
C ALA A 307 19.78 -25.82 1.65
N LYS A 308 19.72 -26.00 0.32
CA LYS A 308 20.80 -25.59 -0.60
C LYS A 308 20.94 -24.07 -0.63
N ALA A 309 19.84 -23.34 -0.78
CA ALA A 309 19.87 -21.88 -0.82
C ALA A 309 20.44 -21.26 0.47
N HIS A 310 20.27 -21.91 1.61
CA HIS A 310 20.81 -21.44 2.90
C HIS A 310 22.33 -21.46 2.96
N GLU A 311 23.02 -22.31 2.19
CA GLU A 311 24.48 -22.35 2.12
C GLU A 311 25.04 -21.02 1.58
N ASP A 312 24.39 -20.46 0.56
CA ASP A 312 24.82 -19.21 -0.10
C ASP A 312 24.12 -17.96 0.47
N LEU A 313 22.86 -18.11 0.92
CA LEU A 313 21.98 -17.02 1.36
C LEU A 313 21.55 -17.17 2.83
N ASN A 314 22.45 -17.60 3.71
CA ASN A 314 22.15 -17.82 5.14
C ASN A 314 21.42 -16.63 5.80
N SER A 315 21.92 -15.40 5.57
CA SER A 315 21.35 -14.15 6.10
C SER A 315 19.99 -13.76 5.51
N PHE A 316 19.49 -14.49 4.51
CA PHE A 316 18.19 -14.29 3.90
C PHE A 316 17.25 -15.46 4.23
N VAL A 317 17.67 -16.71 4.02
CA VAL A 317 16.81 -17.88 4.16
C VAL A 317 16.32 -18.04 5.61
N TYR A 318 17.22 -18.00 6.59
CA TYR A 318 16.80 -18.20 7.97
C TYR A 318 16.10 -16.97 8.58
N PRO A 319 16.70 -15.76 8.65
CA PRO A 319 16.04 -14.66 9.35
C PRO A 319 14.84 -14.07 8.59
N ILE A 320 14.74 -14.24 7.27
CA ILE A 320 13.69 -13.61 6.46
C ILE A 320 12.67 -14.66 6.00
N LEU A 321 13.08 -15.66 5.22
CA LEU A 321 12.12 -16.61 4.63
C LEU A 321 11.48 -17.54 5.67
N PHE A 322 12.24 -17.98 6.68
CA PHE A 322 11.67 -18.73 7.79
C PHE A 322 10.61 -17.91 8.53
N ASN A 323 10.93 -16.66 8.90
CA ASN A 323 9.99 -15.78 9.57
C ASN A 323 8.77 -15.47 8.69
N LEU A 324 8.97 -15.24 7.39
CA LEU A 324 7.91 -15.04 6.41
C LEU A 324 6.93 -16.23 6.39
N PHE A 325 7.47 -17.44 6.37
CA PHE A 325 6.68 -18.67 6.30
C PHE A 325 5.96 -18.98 7.61
N ILE A 326 6.65 -18.87 8.76
CA ILE A 326 6.09 -19.18 10.08
C ILE A 326 5.05 -18.13 10.50
N GLN A 327 5.37 -16.84 10.37
CA GLN A 327 4.48 -15.79 10.84
C GLN A 327 3.39 -15.42 9.81
N GLN A 328 3.61 -15.70 8.52
CA GLN A 328 2.77 -15.21 7.41
C GLN A 328 2.56 -13.69 7.46
N ASN A 329 3.60 -12.99 7.92
CA ASN A 329 3.65 -11.54 8.03
C ASN A 329 4.28 -10.95 6.76
N ALA A 330 3.90 -9.73 6.42
CA ALA A 330 4.66 -8.94 5.46
C ALA A 330 6.03 -8.58 6.06
N ILE A 331 7.09 -8.72 5.28
CA ILE A 331 8.46 -8.37 5.69
C ILE A 331 9.04 -7.35 4.71
N GLU A 332 9.44 -6.18 5.20
CA GLU A 332 10.23 -5.21 4.43
C GLU A 332 11.67 -5.73 4.34
N ILE A 333 12.23 -5.80 3.12
CA ILE A 333 13.64 -6.13 2.89
C ILE A 333 14.37 -4.94 2.25
N SER A 334 15.67 -4.86 2.51
CA SER A 334 16.53 -3.82 1.93
C SER A 334 16.82 -4.09 0.45
N ASP A 335 17.26 -3.04 -0.26
CA ASP A 335 17.68 -3.19 -1.66
C ASP A 335 18.85 -4.18 -1.81
N ALA A 336 19.78 -4.20 -0.85
CA ALA A 336 20.88 -5.16 -0.86
C ALA A 336 20.36 -6.61 -0.75
N GLN A 337 19.40 -6.87 0.16
CA GLN A 337 18.77 -8.19 0.29
C GLN A 337 17.99 -8.58 -0.97
N TYR A 338 17.31 -7.62 -1.60
CA TYR A 338 16.60 -7.85 -2.85
C TYR A 338 17.56 -8.18 -4.00
N ILE A 339 18.66 -7.42 -4.14
CA ILE A 339 19.68 -7.65 -5.18
C ILE A 339 20.33 -9.01 -4.97
N SER A 340 20.77 -9.35 -3.75
CA SER A 340 21.37 -10.65 -3.45
C SER A 340 20.43 -11.82 -3.77
N LEU A 341 19.13 -11.68 -3.50
CA LEU A 341 18.13 -12.68 -3.90
C LEU A 341 18.08 -12.83 -5.42
N LEU A 342 18.03 -11.72 -6.18
CA LEU A 342 17.95 -11.76 -7.63
C LEU A 342 19.23 -12.33 -8.28
N GLU A 343 20.40 -11.94 -7.79
CA GLU A 343 21.69 -12.45 -8.25
C GLU A 343 21.76 -13.96 -8.06
N TRP A 344 21.45 -14.44 -6.85
CA TRP A 344 21.43 -15.87 -6.55
C TRP A 344 20.42 -16.63 -7.40
N LEU A 345 19.20 -16.09 -7.57
CA LEU A 345 18.19 -16.69 -8.44
C LEU A 345 18.70 -16.80 -9.88
N THR A 346 19.42 -15.79 -10.38
CA THR A 346 19.99 -15.76 -11.73
C THR A 346 21.09 -16.81 -11.90
N THR A 347 22.05 -16.87 -10.98
CA THR A 347 23.12 -17.89 -10.98
C THR A 347 22.54 -19.30 -10.90
N TYR A 348 21.52 -19.51 -10.05
CA TYR A 348 20.82 -20.78 -9.96
C TYR A 348 20.10 -21.14 -11.27
N GLU A 349 19.63 -20.16 -12.06
CA GLU A 349 19.09 -20.45 -13.40
C GLU A 349 20.15 -20.99 -14.36
N GLU A 350 21.36 -20.42 -14.34
CA GLU A 350 22.48 -20.83 -15.20
C GLU A 350 23.00 -22.22 -14.82
N GLU A 351 23.18 -22.48 -13.52
CA GLU A 351 23.62 -23.79 -13.01
C GLU A 351 22.65 -24.94 -13.30
N VAL A 352 21.33 -24.67 -13.30
CA VAL A 352 20.30 -25.68 -13.60
C VAL A 352 20.11 -25.86 -15.11
N ALA A 353 20.51 -24.89 -15.95
CA ALA A 353 20.47 -25.00 -17.41
C ALA A 353 21.66 -25.80 -17.99
N LEU A 354 22.82 -25.76 -17.34
CA LEU A 354 24.06 -26.44 -17.77
C LEU A 354 24.02 -27.98 -17.86
N PRO A 355 23.30 -28.74 -17.01
CA PRO A 355 23.24 -30.21 -17.07
C PRO A 355 22.58 -30.74 -18.35
N HIS A 356 21.78 -29.94 -19.05
CA HIS A 356 21.10 -30.34 -20.28
C HIS A 356 21.95 -30.19 -21.55
N LEU A 357 23.13 -29.55 -21.46
CA LEU A 357 24.05 -29.42 -22.59
C LEU A 357 25.16 -30.49 -22.59
N ILE A 358 25.40 -31.18 -21.47
CA ILE A 358 26.47 -32.17 -21.34
C ILE A 358 26.00 -33.58 -21.76
N ASN A 359 24.69 -33.87 -21.76
CA ASN A 359 24.14 -35.18 -22.12
C ASN A 359 23.82 -35.39 -23.62
N ASN A 360 24.21 -34.48 -24.51
CA ASN A 360 23.99 -34.63 -25.97
C ASN A 360 25.25 -34.96 -26.78
N ASN A 361 26.36 -35.34 -26.13
CA ASN A 361 27.63 -35.68 -26.80
C ASN A 361 28.17 -37.07 -26.48
N GLU A 362 27.31 -38.05 -26.22
CA GLU A 362 27.67 -39.47 -26.38
C GLU A 362 27.01 -40.00 -27.66
N ASN A 363 27.55 -39.60 -28.81
CA ASN A 363 27.40 -40.38 -30.03
C ASN A 363 28.53 -41.41 -30.04
N ASP A 364 28.15 -42.69 -29.89
CA ASP A 364 29.03 -43.84 -30.07
C ASP A 364 29.85 -43.72 -31.37
N PRO A 365 31.16 -43.99 -31.36
CA PRO A 365 31.93 -44.10 -32.58
C PRO A 365 31.47 -45.32 -33.40
N PRO A 366 31.41 -45.23 -34.74
CA PRO A 366 30.97 -46.33 -35.57
C PRO A 366 31.91 -47.53 -35.42
N GLN A 367 31.35 -48.67 -35.04
CA GLN A 367 32.06 -49.94 -35.07
C GLN A 367 32.39 -50.30 -36.52
N ILE A 368 33.68 -50.34 -36.83
CA ILE A 368 34.21 -50.93 -38.06
C ILE A 368 34.32 -52.44 -37.82
N SER A 369 33.44 -53.20 -38.47
CA SER A 369 33.56 -54.65 -38.60
C SER A 369 34.56 -54.99 -39.70
N ASN A 370 35.52 -55.86 -39.38
CA ASN A 370 36.43 -56.50 -40.35
C ASN A 370 35.71 -57.40 -41.35
#